data_AF-A0A2N2VRU0-F1
#
_entry.id   AF-A0A2N2VRU0-F1
#
_cell.length_a   1.000
_cell.length_b   1.000
_cell.length_c   1.000
_cell.angle_alpha   90.00
_cell.angle_beta   90.00
_cell.angle_gamma   90.00
#
_symmetry.space_group_name_H-M   'P 1'
#
loop_
_entity.id
_entity.type
_entity.pdbx_description
1 polymer ?
#
loop_
_entity_poly.entity_id
_entity_poly.type
_entity_poly.pdbx_seq_one_letter_code
_entity_poly.pdbx_strand_id
1 'polypeptide(L)'
;MKFTTRDLGKLRWPILGALLLLITAGLLAGWSLRNAEQAEQQRRSAETGKNQIEQRLRQVRTEEQEIKERTQIFLHLQKTGMAGEERRLDWTEMLQKIQHDMRLPGISYEFGAQQTLEKTPGLAYAYLASPMRLQLRLLHEEDLLNFLARVQKEARALVLVRRCKLSSSPRSNEPGEALPQLNAECELQWITLQRPPNTK
;
A
#
# COMPACT_ATOMS: atom_id res chain seq x y z
N MET A 1 -48.06 78.07 23.58
CA MET A 1 -49.21 77.20 23.94
C MET A 1 -49.23 77.03 25.44
N LYS A 2 -50.31 77.44 26.14
CA LYS A 2 -50.41 77.42 27.61
C LYS A 2 -51.09 76.13 28.04
N PHE A 3 -50.34 75.14 28.53
CA PHE A 3 -50.89 73.92 29.10
C PHE A 3 -51.52 74.23 30.47
N THR A 4 -52.83 74.03 30.59
CA THR A 4 -53.57 74.24 31.85
C THR A 4 -53.60 72.95 32.68
N THR A 5 -53.61 73.08 34.01
CA THR A 5 -53.51 71.95 34.97
C THR A 5 -54.68 70.97 34.92
N ARG A 6 -55.83 71.38 34.34
CA ARG A 6 -57.02 70.53 34.13
C ARG A 6 -56.87 69.53 32.97
N ASP A 7 -56.07 69.84 31.95
CA ASP A 7 -55.80 68.93 30.82
C ASP A 7 -54.81 67.81 31.19
N LEU A 8 -53.89 68.09 32.12
CA LEU A 8 -52.97 67.06 32.65
C LEU A 8 -53.72 65.89 33.30
N GLY A 9 -54.88 66.14 33.94
CA GLY A 9 -55.67 65.07 34.56
C GLY A 9 -56.24 64.05 33.57
N LYS A 10 -56.70 64.51 32.41
CA LYS A 10 -57.24 63.64 31.34
C LYS A 10 -56.14 62.94 30.54
N LEU A 11 -54.96 63.55 30.44
CA LEU A 11 -53.83 63.01 29.67
C LEU A 11 -53.01 61.94 30.42
N ARG A 12 -53.20 61.78 31.73
CA ARG A 12 -52.47 60.77 32.54
C ARG A 12 -52.76 59.32 32.13
N TRP A 13 -54.02 59.01 31.85
CA TRP A 13 -54.43 57.66 31.43
C TRP A 13 -53.84 57.21 30.07
N PRO A 14 -53.90 58.02 29.00
CA PRO A 14 -53.27 57.63 27.73
C PRO A 14 -51.74 57.58 27.83
N ILE A 15 -51.11 58.45 28.63
CA ILE A 15 -49.65 58.41 28.86
C ILE A 15 -49.28 57.10 29.59
N LEU A 16 -50.03 56.69 30.61
CA LEU A 16 -49.80 55.42 31.31
C LEU A 16 -49.99 54.23 30.37
N GLY A 17 -51.02 54.24 29.52
CA GLY A 17 -51.24 53.20 28.51
C GLY A 17 -50.09 53.12 27.49
N ALA A 18 -49.59 54.26 27.02
CA ALA A 18 -48.45 54.31 26.10
C ALA A 18 -47.15 53.81 26.76
N LEU A 19 -46.91 54.19 28.02
CA LEU A 19 -45.76 53.71 28.79
C LEU A 19 -45.83 52.18 29.01
N LEU A 20 -47.02 51.67 29.35
CA LEU A 20 -47.25 50.24 29.50
C LEU A 20 -46.94 49.49 28.20
N LEU A 21 -47.45 49.99 27.06
CA LEU A 21 -47.19 49.39 25.75
C LEU A 21 -45.69 49.38 25.41
N LEU A 22 -44.98 50.49 25.63
CA LEU A 22 -43.53 50.56 25.41
C LEU A 22 -42.76 49.57 26.30
N ILE A 23 -43.14 49.43 27.57
CA ILE A 23 -42.52 48.45 28.47
C ILE A 23 -42.78 47.02 27.97
N THR A 24 -44.01 46.69 27.58
CA THR A 24 -44.34 45.36 27.06
C THR A 24 -43.60 45.05 25.75
N ALA A 25 -43.48 46.02 24.84
CA ALA A 25 -42.72 45.88 23.60
C ALA A 25 -41.22 45.66 23.88
N GLY A 26 -40.65 46.41 24.83
CA GLY A 26 -39.26 46.23 25.26
C GLY A 26 -39.00 44.85 25.88
N LEU A 27 -39.93 44.37 26.72
CA LEU A 27 -39.85 43.02 27.31
C LEU A 27 -39.92 41.92 26.24
N LEU A 28 -40.84 42.03 25.29
CA LEU A 28 -40.97 41.06 24.19
C LEU A 28 -39.74 41.07 23.27
N ALA A 29 -39.22 42.26 22.92
CA ALA A 29 -38.01 42.38 22.11
C ALA A 29 -36.79 41.77 22.82
N GLY A 30 -36.63 42.05 24.12
CA GLY A 30 -35.55 41.47 24.92
C GLY A 30 -35.64 39.95 25.05
N TRP A 31 -36.85 39.41 25.21
CA TRP A 31 -37.08 37.96 25.25
C TRP A 31 -36.80 37.29 23.90
N SER A 32 -37.24 37.92 22.80
CA SER A 32 -37.00 37.44 21.44
C SER A 32 -35.52 37.38 21.10
N LEU A 33 -34.74 38.40 21.47
CA LEU A 33 -33.29 38.43 21.22
C LEU A 33 -32.58 37.34 22.01
N ARG A 34 -32.91 37.17 23.29
CA ARG A 34 -32.33 36.09 24.12
C ARG A 34 -32.68 34.70 23.60
N ASN A 35 -33.90 34.49 23.15
CA ASN A 35 -34.32 33.20 22.59
C ASN A 35 -33.63 32.91 21.25
N ALA A 36 -33.41 33.94 20.41
CA ALA A 36 -32.65 33.81 19.17
C ALA A 36 -31.18 33.43 19.44
N GLU A 37 -30.54 34.07 20.42
CA GLU A 37 -29.17 33.73 20.84
C GLU A 37 -29.08 32.29 21.37
N GLN A 38 -30.04 31.86 22.18
CA GLN A 38 -30.09 30.48 22.68
C GLN A 38 -30.29 29.47 21.54
N ALA A 39 -31.16 29.75 20.58
CA ALA A 39 -31.37 28.90 19.41
C ALA A 39 -30.09 28.81 18.54
N GLU A 40 -29.37 29.92 18.35
CA GLU A 40 -28.09 29.92 17.66
C GLU A 40 -27.03 29.08 18.39
N GLN A 41 -26.93 29.21 19.71
CA GLN A 41 -25.96 28.44 20.50
C GLN A 41 -26.25 26.94 20.43
N GLN A 42 -27.52 26.54 20.53
CA GLN A 42 -27.93 25.14 20.39
C GLN A 42 -27.58 24.61 18.99
N ARG A 43 -27.86 25.38 17.94
CA ARG A 43 -27.51 25.02 16.56
C ARG A 43 -26.00 24.87 16.37
N ARG A 44 -25.20 25.82 16.86
CA ARG A 44 -23.73 25.75 16.79
C ARG A 44 -23.20 24.51 17.51
N SER A 45 -23.77 24.16 18.66
CA SER A 45 -23.37 22.95 19.41
C SER A 45 -23.71 21.66 18.67
N ALA A 46 -24.84 21.61 17.97
CA ALA A 46 -25.22 20.48 17.13
C ALA A 46 -24.33 20.36 15.88
N GLU A 47 -24.00 21.50 15.25
CA GLU A 47 -23.10 21.55 14.09
C GLU A 47 -21.67 21.12 14.45
N THR A 48 -21.13 21.56 15.60
CA THR A 48 -19.81 21.11 16.06
C THR A 48 -19.78 19.62 16.39
N GLY A 49 -20.82 19.09 17.04
CA GLY A 49 -20.95 17.65 17.31
C GLY A 49 -20.99 16.81 16.02
N LYS A 50 -21.77 17.26 15.02
CA LYS A 50 -21.80 16.62 13.70
C LYS A 50 -20.45 16.63 13.01
N ASN A 51 -19.77 17.79 12.99
CA ASN A 51 -18.46 17.93 12.34
C ASN A 51 -17.40 17.02 12.99
N GLN A 52 -17.43 16.87 14.32
CA GLN A 52 -16.52 15.96 15.02
C GLN A 52 -16.75 14.48 14.64
N ILE A 53 -18.01 14.06 14.51
CA ILE A 53 -18.35 12.69 14.08
C ILE A 53 -17.92 12.46 12.62
N GLU A 54 -18.17 13.43 11.73
CA GLU A 54 -17.73 13.34 10.33
C GLU A 54 -16.20 13.27 10.21
N GLN A 55 -15.47 14.04 11.01
CA GLN A 55 -14.00 13.98 11.06
C GLN A 55 -13.50 12.61 11.51
N ARG A 56 -14.07 12.05 12.59
CA ARG A 56 -13.73 10.69 13.06
C ARG A 56 -14.04 9.63 12.01
N LEU A 57 -15.19 9.73 11.32
CA LEU A 57 -15.57 8.81 10.26
C LEU A 57 -14.62 8.88 9.05
N ARG A 58 -14.17 10.09 8.68
CA ARG A 58 -13.15 10.28 7.65
C ARG A 58 -11.83 9.65 8.07
N GLN A 59 -11.38 9.87 9.30
CA GLN A 59 -10.14 9.29 9.81
C GLN A 59 -10.17 7.75 9.79
N VAL A 60 -11.25 7.13 10.25
CA VAL A 60 -11.41 5.66 10.20
C VAL A 60 -11.40 5.14 8.76
N ARG A 61 -12.04 5.83 7.81
CA ARG A 61 -11.96 5.43 6.39
C ARG A 61 -10.56 5.50 5.83
N THR A 62 -9.79 6.54 6.19
CA THR A 62 -8.40 6.68 5.72
C THR A 62 -7.52 5.58 6.29
N GLU A 63 -7.68 5.25 7.58
CA GLU A 63 -6.99 4.15 8.23
C GLU A 63 -7.34 2.79 7.61
N GLU A 64 -8.61 2.55 7.25
CA GLU A 64 -9.02 1.32 6.56
C GLU A 64 -8.44 1.20 5.15
N GLN A 65 -8.31 2.30 4.41
CA GLN A 65 -7.72 2.30 3.06
C GLN A 65 -6.22 1.97 3.13
N GLU A 66 -5.50 2.54 4.09
CA GLU A 66 -4.07 2.29 4.29
C GLU A 66 -3.79 0.82 4.69
N ILE A 67 -4.66 0.21 5.50
CA ILE A 67 -4.54 -1.21 5.89
C ILE A 67 -4.81 -2.14 4.71
N LYS A 68 -5.77 -1.81 3.84
CA LYS A 68 -6.10 -2.64 2.66
C LYS A 68 -4.95 -2.65 1.64
N GLU A 69 -4.33 -1.51 1.35
CA GLU A 69 -3.19 -1.46 0.42
C GLU A 69 -1.99 -2.26 0.94
N ARG A 70 -1.67 -2.14 2.24
CA ARG A 70 -0.54 -2.88 2.84
C ARG A 70 -0.82 -4.40 2.91
N THR A 71 -2.07 -4.80 3.10
CA THR A 71 -2.45 -6.21 3.17
C THR A 71 -2.39 -6.89 1.79
N GLN A 72 -2.75 -6.18 0.71
CA GLN A 72 -2.69 -6.73 -0.65
C GLN A 72 -1.25 -7.03 -1.10
N ILE A 73 -0.29 -6.15 -0.78
CA ILE A 73 1.13 -6.37 -1.11
C ILE A 73 1.70 -7.57 -0.35
N PHE A 74 1.40 -7.69 0.95
CA PHE A 74 1.84 -8.84 1.75
C PHE A 74 1.19 -10.15 1.28
N LEU A 75 -0.11 -10.15 0.98
CA LEU A 75 -0.80 -11.31 0.42
C LEU A 75 -0.29 -11.67 -0.98
N HIS A 76 0.13 -10.69 -1.79
CA HIS A 76 0.75 -10.94 -3.09
C HIS A 76 2.11 -11.63 -2.91
N LEU A 77 2.97 -11.13 -2.02
CA LEU A 77 4.26 -11.74 -1.66
C LEU A 77 4.12 -13.15 -1.07
N GLN A 78 3.07 -13.38 -0.27
CA GLN A 78 2.75 -14.69 0.30
C GLN A 78 2.22 -15.67 -0.77
N LYS A 79 1.36 -15.20 -1.69
CA LYS A 79 0.83 -16.00 -2.80
C LYS A 79 1.90 -16.40 -3.82
N THR A 80 2.96 -15.60 -3.98
CA THR A 80 4.12 -15.93 -4.83
C THR A 80 5.10 -16.91 -4.17
N GLY A 81 4.84 -17.38 -2.95
CA GLY A 81 5.72 -18.35 -2.27
C GLY A 81 7.08 -17.78 -1.82
N MET A 82 7.24 -16.45 -1.84
CA MET A 82 8.49 -15.76 -1.43
C MET A 82 8.70 -15.75 0.09
N ALA A 83 7.68 -16.13 0.87
CA ALA A 83 7.69 -16.19 2.32
C ALA A 83 7.84 -17.65 2.80
N GLY A 84 9.02 -18.02 3.30
CA GLY A 84 9.30 -19.36 3.80
C GLY A 84 10.80 -19.68 3.88
N GLU A 85 11.12 -20.82 4.48
CA GLU A 85 12.49 -21.36 4.48
C GLU A 85 12.96 -21.63 3.04
N GLU A 86 14.23 -21.37 2.76
CA GLU A 86 14.82 -21.52 1.42
C GLU A 86 14.78 -22.97 0.94
N ARG A 87 13.83 -23.29 0.06
CA ARG A 87 13.70 -24.63 -0.55
C ARG A 87 14.50 -24.70 -1.85
N ARG A 88 15.83 -24.78 -1.74
CA ARG A 88 16.73 -24.95 -2.89
C ARG A 88 16.31 -26.13 -3.78
N LEU A 89 15.76 -27.19 -3.18
CA LEU A 89 15.22 -28.35 -3.90
C LEU A 89 14.09 -27.95 -4.87
N ASP A 90 13.08 -27.22 -4.39
CA ASP A 90 11.98 -26.71 -5.22
C ASP A 90 12.50 -25.89 -6.41
N TRP A 91 13.58 -25.11 -6.20
CA TRP A 91 14.19 -24.31 -7.27
C TRP A 91 14.89 -25.18 -8.30
N THR A 92 15.63 -26.20 -7.87
CA THR A 92 16.28 -27.14 -8.78
C THR A 92 15.28 -27.96 -9.59
N GLU A 93 14.19 -28.42 -8.97
CA GLU A 93 13.12 -29.14 -9.66
C GLU A 93 12.42 -28.24 -10.70
N MET A 94 12.15 -26.99 -10.35
CA MET A 94 11.61 -25.99 -11.27
C MET A 94 12.56 -25.75 -12.46
N LEU A 95 13.87 -25.58 -12.22
CA LEU A 95 14.85 -25.39 -13.29
C LEU A 95 14.91 -26.60 -14.24
N GLN A 96 14.88 -27.82 -13.69
CA GLN A 96 14.84 -29.06 -14.47
C GLN A 96 13.55 -29.16 -15.29
N LYS A 97 12.41 -28.78 -14.71
CA LYS A 97 11.13 -28.75 -15.43
C LYS A 97 11.15 -27.77 -16.60
N ILE A 98 11.62 -26.54 -16.39
CA ILE A 98 11.73 -25.54 -17.47
C ILE A 98 12.69 -26.04 -18.57
N GLN A 99 13.81 -26.66 -18.19
CA GLN A 99 14.76 -27.26 -19.13
C GLN A 99 14.11 -28.35 -19.99
N HIS A 100 13.31 -29.23 -19.38
CA HIS A 100 12.60 -30.28 -20.08
C HIS A 100 11.51 -29.72 -21.01
N ASP A 101 10.69 -28.79 -20.52
CA ASP A 101 9.61 -28.14 -21.29
C ASP A 101 10.15 -27.41 -22.53
N MET A 102 11.30 -26.74 -22.39
CA MET A 102 11.94 -26.01 -23.48
C MET A 102 12.89 -26.87 -24.32
N ARG A 103 13.09 -28.14 -23.96
CA ARG A 103 13.99 -29.09 -24.63
C ARG A 103 15.42 -28.54 -24.79
N LEU A 104 15.92 -27.85 -23.77
CA LEU A 104 17.26 -27.26 -23.83
C LEU A 104 18.34 -28.37 -23.80
N PRO A 105 19.39 -28.28 -24.63
CA PRO A 105 20.48 -29.27 -24.70
C PRO A 105 21.18 -29.58 -23.38
N GLY A 106 21.27 -28.62 -22.47
CA GLY A 106 21.87 -28.84 -21.17
C GLY A 106 21.89 -27.59 -20.30
N ILE A 107 21.78 -27.80 -19.00
CA ILE A 107 21.87 -26.76 -17.98
C ILE A 107 22.83 -27.22 -16.88
N SER A 108 23.56 -26.29 -16.28
CA SER A 108 24.37 -26.48 -15.07
C SER A 108 24.12 -25.30 -14.16
N TYR A 109 24.00 -25.54 -12.86
CA TYR A 109 23.72 -24.50 -11.87
C TYR A 109 24.49 -24.72 -10.58
N GLU A 110 24.90 -23.63 -9.96
CA GLU A 110 25.63 -23.62 -8.69
C GLU A 110 25.04 -22.53 -7.78
N PHE A 111 24.61 -22.91 -6.58
CA PHE A 111 24.11 -21.98 -5.57
C PHE A 111 25.21 -21.61 -4.58
N GLY A 112 25.42 -20.32 -4.38
CA GLY A 112 26.35 -19.81 -3.37
C GLY A 112 25.77 -19.79 -1.95
N ALA A 113 26.59 -19.32 -1.02
CA ALA A 113 26.18 -19.09 0.36
C ALA A 113 25.14 -17.96 0.44
N GLN A 114 24.12 -18.16 1.28
CA GLN A 114 23.09 -17.17 1.53
C GLN A 114 23.68 -15.95 2.27
N GLN A 115 23.25 -14.76 1.87
CA GLN A 115 23.70 -13.48 2.43
C GLN A 115 22.49 -12.67 2.89
N THR A 116 22.59 -12.00 4.03
CA THR A 116 21.56 -11.05 4.47
C THR A 116 21.80 -9.72 3.76
N LEU A 117 20.82 -9.23 2.99
CA LEU A 117 20.96 -7.96 2.26
C LEU A 117 20.86 -6.76 3.19
N GLU A 118 19.86 -6.75 4.08
CA GLU A 118 19.68 -5.67 5.05
C GLU A 118 18.74 -6.13 6.17
N LYS A 119 19.07 -5.79 7.43
CA LYS A 119 18.14 -5.91 8.56
C LYS A 119 17.52 -4.54 8.78
N THR A 120 16.33 -4.30 8.23
CA THR A 120 15.60 -3.05 8.53
C THR A 120 15.17 -3.06 10.00
N PRO A 121 15.64 -2.12 10.84
CA PRO A 121 15.26 -2.07 12.25
C PRO A 121 13.74 -1.94 12.39
N GLY A 122 13.11 -2.83 13.17
CA GLY A 122 11.67 -2.82 13.43
C GLY A 122 10.83 -3.75 12.54
N LEU A 123 11.40 -4.39 11.52
CA LEU A 123 10.71 -5.45 10.76
C LEU A 123 11.04 -6.82 11.36
N ALA A 124 10.01 -7.63 11.63
CA ALA A 124 10.14 -9.02 12.06
C ALA A 124 10.59 -9.98 10.93
N TYR A 125 11.13 -9.45 9.82
CA TYR A 125 11.52 -10.19 8.63
C TYR A 125 12.83 -9.63 8.09
N ALA A 126 13.70 -10.51 7.62
CA ALA A 126 14.97 -10.18 6.96
C ALA A 126 14.93 -10.63 5.49
N TYR A 127 15.49 -9.79 4.61
CA TYR A 127 15.71 -10.14 3.21
C TYR A 127 17.00 -10.95 3.09
N LEU A 128 16.87 -12.15 2.53
CA LEU A 128 17.98 -13.05 2.28
C LEU A 128 18.20 -13.19 0.78
N ALA A 129 19.45 -13.10 0.34
CA ALA A 129 19.86 -13.30 -1.03
C ALA A 129 20.73 -14.54 -1.18
N SER A 130 20.34 -15.43 -2.08
CA SER A 130 21.13 -16.58 -2.49
C SER A 130 21.64 -16.37 -3.91
N PRO A 131 22.94 -16.11 -4.12
CA PRO A 131 23.50 -15.99 -5.46
C PRO A 131 23.50 -17.37 -6.15
N MET A 132 23.26 -17.37 -7.46
CA MET A 132 23.26 -18.56 -8.29
C MET A 132 24.04 -18.28 -9.58
N ARG A 133 24.94 -19.19 -9.96
CA ARG A 133 25.52 -19.23 -11.30
C ARG A 133 24.77 -20.25 -12.13
N LEU A 134 24.43 -19.88 -13.35
CA LEU A 134 23.69 -20.70 -14.30
C LEU A 134 24.47 -20.75 -15.61
N GLN A 135 24.71 -21.96 -16.11
CA GLN A 135 25.27 -22.19 -17.43
C GLN A 135 24.24 -22.92 -18.28
N LEU A 136 23.96 -22.41 -19.46
CA LEU A 136 22.98 -22.95 -20.40
C LEU A 136 23.67 -23.26 -21.73
N ARG A 137 23.35 -24.41 -22.31
CA ARG A 137 23.66 -24.74 -23.72
C ARG A 137 22.40 -24.49 -24.54
N LEU A 138 22.52 -23.66 -25.57
CA LEU A 138 21.38 -23.13 -26.32
C LEU A 138 21.56 -23.37 -27.82
N LEU A 139 20.44 -23.55 -28.53
CA LEU A 139 20.42 -23.57 -30.00
C LEU A 139 20.28 -22.15 -30.53
N HIS A 140 19.41 -21.35 -29.91
CA HIS A 140 19.14 -19.98 -30.31
C HIS A 140 19.32 -19.00 -29.15
N GLU A 141 19.62 -17.74 -29.46
CA GLU A 141 19.75 -16.67 -28.47
C GLU A 141 18.42 -16.40 -27.74
N GLU A 142 17.29 -16.55 -28.44
CA GLU A 142 15.96 -16.33 -27.90
C GLU A 142 15.61 -17.32 -26.78
N ASP A 143 16.16 -18.54 -26.85
CA ASP A 143 15.97 -19.57 -25.82
C ASP A 143 16.45 -19.08 -24.45
N LEU A 144 17.52 -18.28 -24.40
CA LEU A 144 18.01 -17.65 -23.16
C LEU A 144 16.96 -16.72 -22.55
N LEU A 145 16.41 -15.83 -23.37
CA LEU A 145 15.46 -14.81 -22.93
C LEU A 145 14.17 -15.47 -22.43
N ASN A 146 13.67 -16.45 -23.19
CA ASN A 146 12.49 -17.22 -22.83
C ASN A 146 12.70 -18.03 -21.55
N PHE A 147 13.88 -18.64 -21.38
CA PHE A 147 14.23 -19.36 -20.15
C PHE A 147 14.26 -18.43 -18.93
N LEU A 148 14.96 -17.30 -19.02
CA LEU A 148 15.06 -16.33 -17.92
C LEU A 148 13.70 -15.72 -17.57
N ALA A 149 12.83 -15.49 -18.56
CA ALA A 149 11.48 -15.01 -18.33
C ALA A 149 10.61 -16.03 -17.60
N ARG A 150 10.70 -17.32 -17.98
CA ARG A 150 10.00 -18.41 -17.26
C ARG A 150 10.50 -18.56 -15.83
N VAL A 151 11.82 -18.53 -15.61
CA VAL A 151 12.39 -18.61 -14.26
C VAL A 151 11.86 -17.48 -13.38
N GLN A 152 11.86 -16.23 -13.86
CA GLN A 152 11.34 -15.10 -13.08
C GLN A 152 9.83 -15.20 -12.79
N LYS A 153 9.07 -15.85 -13.68
CA LYS A 153 7.61 -16.03 -13.54
C LYS A 153 7.24 -17.20 -12.62
N GLU A 154 7.98 -18.30 -12.68
CA GLU A 154 7.66 -19.55 -11.99
C GLU A 154 8.38 -19.66 -10.63
N ALA A 155 9.47 -18.91 -10.41
CA ALA A 155 10.22 -18.96 -9.17
C ALA A 155 9.40 -18.48 -7.97
N ARG A 156 9.47 -19.25 -6.89
CA ARG A 156 8.95 -18.88 -5.57
C ARG A 156 9.90 -17.93 -4.81
N ALA A 157 10.49 -16.99 -5.52
CA ALA A 157 11.46 -16.02 -5.02
C ALA A 157 11.53 -14.86 -6.01
N LEU A 158 11.98 -13.70 -5.54
CA LEU A 158 12.32 -12.61 -6.46
C LEU A 158 13.69 -12.92 -7.09
N VAL A 159 13.69 -13.28 -8.37
CA VAL A 159 14.91 -13.61 -9.11
C VAL A 159 15.41 -12.38 -9.87
N LEU A 160 16.60 -11.90 -9.52
CA LEU A 160 17.28 -10.81 -10.21
C LEU A 160 18.41 -11.36 -11.10
N VAL A 161 18.38 -11.04 -12.39
CA VAL A 161 19.49 -11.35 -13.30
C VAL A 161 20.53 -10.22 -13.19
N ARG A 162 21.73 -10.54 -12.69
CA ARG A 162 22.81 -9.55 -12.50
C ARG A 162 23.63 -9.35 -13.76
N ARG A 163 23.97 -10.44 -14.43
CA ARG A 163 24.68 -10.44 -15.71
C ARG A 163 24.46 -11.75 -16.42
N CYS A 164 24.51 -11.70 -17.75
CA CYS A 164 24.62 -12.87 -18.60
C CYS A 164 25.69 -12.60 -19.65
N LYS A 165 26.55 -13.59 -19.87
CA LYS A 165 27.54 -13.62 -20.94
C LYS A 165 27.15 -14.69 -21.93
N LEU A 166 27.03 -14.32 -23.19
CA LEU A 166 26.75 -15.25 -24.29
C LEU A 166 28.03 -15.46 -25.10
N SER A 167 28.37 -16.70 -25.41
CA SER A 167 29.51 -17.07 -26.23
C SER A 167 29.14 -18.16 -27.23
N SER A 168 29.80 -18.18 -28.39
CA SER A 168 29.63 -19.27 -29.35
C SER A 168 30.25 -20.55 -28.81
N SER A 169 29.56 -21.67 -28.96
CA SER A 169 30.10 -23.00 -28.69
C SER A 169 31.07 -23.42 -29.79
N PRO A 170 32.22 -24.04 -29.49
CA PRO A 170 33.11 -24.56 -30.51
C PRO A 170 32.36 -25.62 -31.33
N ARG A 171 32.36 -25.45 -32.66
CA ARG A 171 31.77 -26.43 -33.59
C ARG A 171 32.50 -27.76 -33.44
N SER A 172 31.81 -28.82 -33.05
CA SER A 172 32.32 -30.18 -33.25
C SER A 172 32.19 -30.53 -34.73
N ASN A 173 33.24 -31.09 -35.33
CA ASN A 173 33.27 -31.50 -36.74
C ASN A 173 32.50 -32.81 -37.02
N GLU A 174 31.57 -33.21 -36.13
CA GLU A 174 30.77 -34.42 -36.26
C GLU A 174 29.46 -34.10 -37.02
N PRO A 175 29.21 -34.73 -38.18
CA PRO A 175 28.02 -34.47 -38.97
C PRO A 175 26.80 -35.22 -38.40
N GLY A 176 25.73 -34.50 -38.02
CA GLY A 176 24.41 -35.13 -37.86
C GLY A 176 23.44 -34.58 -36.82
N GLU A 177 23.87 -33.75 -35.86
CA GLU A 177 22.97 -33.18 -34.85
C GLU A 177 22.88 -31.65 -34.97
N ALA A 178 21.72 -31.08 -34.60
CA ALA A 178 21.57 -29.65 -34.39
C ALA A 178 22.43 -29.23 -33.19
N LEU A 179 23.73 -29.04 -33.44
CA LEU A 179 24.71 -28.77 -32.40
C LEU A 179 24.36 -27.47 -31.68
N PRO A 180 24.39 -27.44 -30.33
CA PRO A 180 24.21 -26.20 -29.57
C PRO A 180 25.29 -25.21 -29.98
N GLN A 181 24.87 -24.10 -30.58
CA GLN A 181 25.79 -23.11 -31.15
C GLN A 181 26.22 -22.06 -30.12
N LEU A 182 25.55 -22.03 -28.96
CA LEU A 182 25.70 -20.96 -27.98
C LEU A 182 25.78 -21.52 -26.55
N ASN A 183 26.67 -20.93 -25.75
CA ASN A 183 26.76 -21.11 -24.32
C ASN A 183 26.43 -19.79 -23.64
N ALA A 184 25.55 -19.82 -22.65
CA ALA A 184 25.21 -18.66 -21.82
C ALA A 184 25.62 -18.90 -20.37
N GLU A 185 26.33 -17.95 -19.78
CA GLU A 185 26.69 -17.95 -18.36
C GLU A 185 26.02 -16.75 -17.67
N CYS A 186 25.09 -17.02 -16.76
CA CYS A 186 24.34 -16.02 -16.04
C CYS A 186 24.62 -16.06 -14.54
N GLU A 187 24.72 -14.88 -13.94
CA GLU A 187 24.71 -14.70 -12.49
C GLU A 187 23.34 -14.16 -12.07
N LEU A 188 22.65 -14.92 -11.23
CA LEU A 188 21.34 -14.59 -10.71
C LEU A 188 21.40 -14.41 -9.19
N GLN A 189 20.46 -13.66 -8.64
CA GLN A 189 20.26 -13.54 -7.21
C GLN A 189 18.82 -13.85 -6.86
N TRP A 190 18.64 -14.82 -5.96
CA TRP A 190 17.34 -15.24 -5.48
C TRP A 190 17.07 -14.57 -4.14
N ILE A 191 16.08 -13.70 -4.09
CA ILE A 191 15.74 -12.94 -2.89
C ILE A 191 14.49 -13.54 -2.27
N THR A 192 14.58 -13.87 -0.98
CA THR A 192 13.47 -14.40 -0.18
C THR A 192 13.27 -13.59 1.10
N LEU A 193 12.07 -13.68 1.65
CA LEU A 193 11.72 -13.05 2.92
C LEU A 193 11.62 -14.13 4.00
N GLN A 194 12.47 -14.06 5.02
CA GLN A 194 12.42 -14.98 6.15
C GLN A 194 12.22 -14.24 7.45
N ARG A 195 11.47 -14.86 8.36
CA ARG A 195 11.46 -14.44 9.76
C ARG A 195 12.77 -14.94 10.37
N PRO A 196 13.61 -14.08 10.96
CA PRO A 196 14.81 -14.55 11.62
C PRO A 196 14.44 -15.57 12.70
N PRO A 197 15.21 -16.66 12.85
CA PRO A 197 14.94 -17.64 13.89
C PRO A 197 14.92 -16.91 15.23
N ASN A 198 13.86 -17.17 16.02
CA ASN A 198 13.71 -16.58 17.34
C ASN A 198 14.82 -17.16 18.21
N THR A 199 15.92 -16.41 18.37
CA THR A 199 16.99 -16.77 19.31
C THR A 199 16.40 -16.64 20.70
N LYS A 200 15.93 -17.77 21.24
CA LYS A 200 15.66 -17.92 22.67
C LYS A 200 16.98 -17.94 23.43
#